data_AF-A0A3L7S855-F1
#
_entry.id   AF-A0A3L7S855-F1
#
_cell.length_a   1.000
_cell.length_b   1.000
_cell.length_c   1.000
_cell.angle_alpha   90.00
_cell.angle_beta   90.00
_cell.angle_gamma   90.00
#
_symmetry.space_group_name_H-M   'P 1'
#
loop_
_entity.id
_entity.type
_entity.pdbx_description
1 polymer ?
#
loop_
_entity_poly.entity_id
_entity_poly.type
_entity_poly.pdbx_seq_one_letter_code
_entity_poly.pdbx_strand_id
1 'polypeptide(L)'
;MYSAQTSEAMPNSEVSAASVEERLGIFPLPLTPLERFLVRCDTRQSSMVMRVVLRFTGDYQAGILIETLRRAMQRHPFLSCRLSGHRFRPHWVAGTPEKIVTQN
;
A
#
# COMPACT_ATOMS: atom_id res chain seq x y z
N MET A 1 -20.07 -42.46 14.31
CA MET A 1 -18.77 -42.65 13.63
C MET A 1 -18.51 -41.42 12.79
N TYR A 2 -17.46 -40.67 13.14
CA TYR A 2 -16.97 -39.54 12.34
C TYR A 2 -16.25 -40.09 11.10
N SER A 3 -16.56 -39.57 9.91
CA SER A 3 -15.68 -39.65 8.75
C SER A 3 -15.48 -38.25 8.20
N ALA A 4 -14.29 -37.72 8.48
CA ALA A 4 -13.75 -36.51 7.90
C ALA A 4 -13.26 -36.82 6.47
N GLN A 5 -13.64 -35.99 5.49
CA GLN A 5 -12.95 -35.91 4.21
C GLN A 5 -12.81 -34.44 3.81
N THR A 6 -11.60 -33.93 4.06
CA THR A 6 -10.80 -33.06 3.19
C THR A 6 -11.53 -31.97 2.41
N SER A 7 -11.64 -30.78 3.03
CA SER A 7 -11.79 -29.53 2.30
C SER A 7 -10.43 -29.10 1.77
N GLU A 8 -10.35 -28.94 0.46
CA GLU A 8 -9.18 -28.56 -0.31
C GLU A 8 -8.49 -27.31 0.26
N ALA A 9 -7.19 -27.41 0.47
CA ALA A 9 -6.34 -26.28 0.79
C ALA A 9 -6.33 -25.34 -0.43
N MET A 10 -6.83 -24.11 -0.23
CA MET A 10 -6.66 -23.02 -1.17
C MET A 10 -5.19 -22.89 -1.55
N PRO A 11 -4.84 -22.72 -2.84
CA PRO A 11 -3.46 -22.52 -3.23
C PRO A 11 -2.96 -21.25 -2.54
N ASN A 12 -1.98 -21.41 -1.66
CA ASN A 12 -1.17 -20.30 -1.17
C ASN A 12 -0.61 -19.60 -2.40
N SER A 13 -1.22 -18.48 -2.77
CA SER A 13 -0.63 -17.52 -3.69
C SER A 13 0.57 -16.91 -2.97
N GLU A 14 1.66 -17.66 -2.91
CA GLU A 14 2.97 -17.18 -2.55
C GLU A 14 3.25 -16.00 -3.49
N VAL A 15 3.17 -14.80 -2.93
CA VAL A 15 3.65 -13.59 -3.60
C VAL A 15 5.15 -13.81 -3.72
N SER A 16 5.57 -14.34 -4.88
CA SER A 16 6.97 -14.60 -5.18
C SER A 16 7.78 -13.34 -4.91
N ALA A 17 8.79 -13.46 -4.04
CA ALA A 17 9.70 -12.38 -3.66
C ALA A 17 10.38 -11.73 -4.88
N ALA A 18 10.48 -12.46 -6.00
CA ALA A 18 10.94 -11.93 -7.28
C ALA A 18 10.12 -10.72 -7.77
N SER A 19 8.83 -10.64 -7.41
CA SER A 19 7.95 -9.57 -7.86
C SER A 19 8.15 -8.23 -7.14
N VAL A 20 8.80 -8.20 -5.98
CA VAL A 20 9.01 -6.96 -5.22
C VAL A 20 10.28 -6.26 -5.68
N GLU A 21 11.38 -6.99 -5.88
CA GLU A 21 12.65 -6.43 -6.39
C GLU A 21 12.51 -5.88 -7.82
N GLU A 22 11.83 -6.59 -8.72
CA GLU A 22 11.52 -6.09 -10.07
C GLU A 22 10.67 -4.81 -10.04
N ARG A 23 9.70 -4.73 -9.11
CA ARG A 23 8.83 -3.56 -8.96
C ARG A 23 9.51 -2.37 -8.32
N LEU A 24 10.53 -2.58 -7.48
CA LEU A 24 11.35 -1.49 -6.93
C LEU A 24 12.24 -0.87 -8.02
N GLY A 25 12.55 -1.63 -9.08
CA GLY A 25 13.35 -1.18 -10.22
C GLY A 25 12.73 -0.05 -11.05
N ILE A 26 11.44 0.27 -10.86
CA ILE A 26 10.79 1.40 -11.56
C ILE A 26 11.13 2.76 -10.94
N PHE A 27 11.63 2.79 -9.70
CA PHE A 27 11.97 4.04 -9.01
C PHE A 27 13.46 4.42 -9.21
N PRO A 28 13.81 5.71 -9.22
CA PRO A 28 12.95 6.87 -8.99
C PRO A 28 12.07 7.24 -10.19
N LEU A 29 10.86 7.75 -9.91
CA LEU A 29 9.92 8.19 -10.95
C LEU A 29 9.73 9.71 -10.91
N PRO A 30 9.79 10.41 -12.06
CA PRO A 30 9.45 11.82 -12.11
C PRO A 30 7.95 12.00 -11.82
N LEU A 31 7.59 13.13 -11.20
CA LEU A 31 6.17 13.45 -11.00
C LEU A 31 5.52 13.80 -12.34
N THR A 32 4.30 13.30 -12.54
CA THR A 32 3.43 13.74 -13.63
C THR A 32 3.04 15.21 -13.46
N PRO A 33 2.59 15.91 -14.52
CA PRO A 33 2.12 17.29 -14.40
C PRO A 33 1.03 17.48 -13.32
N LEU A 34 0.09 16.53 -13.22
CA LEU A 34 -0.97 16.55 -12.21
C LEU A 34 -0.41 16.39 -10.80
N GLU A 35 0.48 15.41 -10.58
CA GLU A 35 1.12 15.22 -9.27
C GLU A 35 1.91 16.46 -8.83
N ARG A 36 2.63 17.10 -9.75
CA ARG A 36 3.35 18.36 -9.44
C ARG A 36 2.40 19.46 -8.99
N PHE A 37 1.21 19.53 -9.60
CA PHE A 37 0.18 20.47 -9.18
C PHE A 37 -0.34 20.12 -7.79
N LEU A 38 -0.71 18.87 -7.54
CA LEU A 38 -1.23 18.40 -6.25
C LEU A 38 -0.23 18.64 -5.11
N VAL A 39 1.04 18.31 -5.31
CA VAL A 39 2.10 18.54 -4.31
C VAL A 39 2.30 20.01 -3.97
N ARG A 40 2.07 20.93 -4.92
CA ARG A 40 2.14 22.38 -4.66
C ARG A 40 0.93 22.89 -3.86
N CYS A 41 -0.21 22.23 -4.01
CA CYS A 41 -1.43 22.56 -3.28
C CYS A 41 -1.48 21.93 -1.88
N ASP A 42 -0.72 20.85 -1.65
CA ASP A 42 -0.60 20.21 -0.34
C ASP A 42 0.25 21.06 0.61
N THR A 43 -0.43 21.78 1.52
CA THR A 43 0.22 22.67 2.49
C THR A 43 -0.14 22.24 3.91
N ARG A 44 0.63 22.72 4.91
CA ARG A 44 0.31 22.46 6.33
C ARG A 44 -1.07 23.00 6.75
N GLN A 45 -1.55 24.04 6.09
CA GLN A 45 -2.86 24.66 6.36
C GLN A 45 -4.00 23.97 5.61
N SER A 46 -3.68 23.27 4.51
CA SER A 46 -4.63 22.57 3.67
C SER A 46 -3.99 21.30 3.13
N SER A 47 -3.95 20.28 3.97
CA SER A 47 -3.37 18.99 3.60
C SER A 47 -4.30 18.24 2.65
N MET A 48 -3.73 17.70 1.58
CA MET A 48 -4.44 16.86 0.62
C MET A 48 -4.61 15.44 1.18
N VAL A 49 -5.65 15.27 1.99
CA VAL A 49 -6.00 13.97 2.61
C VAL A 49 -7.33 13.49 2.07
N MET A 50 -7.33 12.30 1.47
CA MET A 50 -8.55 11.58 1.14
C MET A 50 -8.93 10.67 2.30
N ARG A 51 -10.10 10.92 2.92
CA ARG A 51 -10.63 10.08 4.00
C ARG A 51 -11.63 9.09 3.44
N VAL A 52 -11.36 7.81 3.64
CA VAL A 52 -12.28 6.72 3.30
C VAL A 52 -12.86 6.16 4.59
N VAL A 53 -14.18 6.20 4.72
CA VAL A 53 -14.91 5.62 5.87
C VAL A 53 -15.63 4.37 5.39
N LEU A 54 -15.32 3.23 6.01
CA LEU A 54 -15.93 1.95 5.69
C LEU A 54 -16.82 1.52 6.87
N ARG A 55 -18.03 1.06 6.56
CA ARG A 55 -18.91 0.44 7.52
C ARG A 55 -19.04 -1.04 7.20
N PHE A 56 -18.63 -1.88 8.14
CA PHE A 56 -18.78 -3.32 8.04
C PHE A 56 -20.10 -3.75 8.69
N THR A 57 -20.76 -4.74 8.10
CA THR A 57 -21.94 -5.40 8.68
C THR A 57 -21.53 -6.78 9.20
N GLY A 58 -21.92 -7.12 10.42
CA GLY A 58 -21.53 -8.38 11.07
C GLY A 58 -20.27 -8.25 11.92
N ASP A 59 -19.68 -9.38 12.27
CA ASP A 59 -18.52 -9.44 13.17
C ASP A 59 -17.27 -8.85 12.51
N TYR A 60 -16.75 -7.78 13.12
CA TYR A 60 -15.54 -7.12 12.64
C TYR A 60 -14.29 -7.92 13.03
N GLN A 61 -13.61 -8.47 12.02
CA GLN A 61 -12.35 -9.19 12.19
C GLN A 61 -11.17 -8.29 11.83
N ALA A 62 -10.70 -7.50 12.79
CA ALA A 62 -9.60 -6.54 12.62
C ALA A 62 -8.34 -7.19 12.00
N GLY A 63 -8.00 -8.41 12.42
CA GLY A 63 -6.83 -9.13 11.90
C GLY A 63 -6.88 -9.40 10.40
N ILE A 64 -8.05 -9.76 9.87
CA ILE A 64 -8.24 -9.98 8.43
C ILE A 64 -8.07 -8.67 7.66
N LEU A 65 -8.63 -7.58 8.18
CA LEU A 65 -8.50 -6.27 7.52
C LEU A 65 -7.04 -5.82 7.47
N ILE A 66 -6.31 -5.92 8.59
CA ILE A 66 -4.90 -5.56 8.68
C ILE A 66 -4.07 -6.38 7.68
N GLU A 67 -4.27 -7.70 7.66
CA GLU A 67 -3.55 -8.59 6.75
C GLU A 67 -3.87 -8.29 5.27
N THR A 68 -5.12 -7.98 4.97
CA THR A 68 -5.55 -7.60 3.62
C THR A 68 -4.89 -6.29 3.17
N LEU A 69 -4.84 -5.29 4.04
CA LEU A 69 -4.16 -4.02 3.77
C LEU A 69 -2.66 -4.25 3.55
N ARG A 70 -2.02 -5.09 4.37
CA ARG A 70 -0.60 -5.45 4.22
C ARG A 70 -0.32 -6.09 2.85
N ARG A 71 -1.15 -7.03 2.40
CA ARG A 71 -1.03 -7.65 1.07
C ARG A 71 -1.25 -6.64 -0.06
N ALA A 72 -2.21 -5.73 0.11
CA ALA A 72 -2.45 -4.67 -0.88
C ALA A 72 -1.23 -3.75 -1.03
N MET A 73 -0.60 -3.38 0.09
CA MET A 73 0.64 -2.59 0.09
C MET A 73 1.81 -3.30 -0.59
N GLN A 74 1.95 -4.62 -0.40
CA GLN A 74 2.98 -5.41 -1.09
C GLN A 74 2.73 -5.52 -2.60
N ARG A 75 1.47 -5.55 -3.02
CA ARG A 75 1.09 -5.62 -4.43
C ARG A 75 1.25 -4.30 -5.17
N HIS A 76 1.10 -3.17 -4.46
CA HIS A 76 1.02 -1.83 -5.06
C HIS A 76 2.17 -0.92 -4.57
N PRO A 77 3.27 -0.80 -5.33
CA PRO A 77 4.47 -0.06 -4.91
C PRO A 77 4.22 1.42 -4.57
N PHE A 78 3.21 2.04 -5.18
CA PHE A 78 2.86 3.43 -4.90
C PHE A 78 2.26 3.65 -3.51
N LEU A 79 1.71 2.62 -2.86
CA LEU A 79 1.15 2.76 -1.51
C LEU A 79 2.21 2.99 -0.43
N SER A 80 3.47 2.63 -0.70
CA SER A 80 4.60 2.86 0.21
C SER A 80 5.56 3.94 -0.28
N CYS A 81 5.33 4.53 -1.45
CA CYS A 81 6.27 5.51 -2.02
C CYS A 81 6.26 6.83 -1.23
N ARG A 82 7.36 7.59 -1.34
CA ARG A 82 7.49 8.91 -0.74
C ARG A 82 8.07 9.89 -1.74
N LEU A 83 7.82 11.18 -1.52
CA LEU A 83 8.47 12.24 -2.27
C LEU A 83 9.89 12.47 -1.75
N SER A 84 10.83 12.59 -2.67
CA SER A 84 12.22 12.98 -2.42
C SER A 84 12.65 14.06 -3.40
N GLY A 85 13.84 14.62 -3.19
CA GLY A 85 14.44 15.63 -4.05
C GLY A 85 14.25 17.07 -3.59
N HIS A 86 14.89 17.99 -4.30
CA HIS A 86 14.85 19.43 -4.00
C HIS A 86 13.49 20.02 -4.41
N ARG A 87 13.07 21.12 -3.76
CA ARG A 87 11.79 21.84 -3.97
C ARG A 87 11.37 22.03 -5.43
N PHE A 88 12.31 22.12 -6.38
CA PHE A 88 12.03 22.41 -7.79
C PHE A 88 11.95 21.17 -8.67
N ARG A 89 12.41 20.00 -8.20
CA ARG A 89 12.41 18.73 -8.93
C ARG A 89 12.14 17.55 -8.00
N PRO A 90 10.95 17.50 -7.37
CA PRO A 90 10.55 16.32 -6.61
C PRO A 90 10.44 15.11 -7.53
N HIS A 91 10.65 13.92 -6.97
CA HIS A 91 10.44 12.63 -7.62
C HIS A 91 9.96 11.61 -6.59
N TRP A 92 9.24 10.58 -7.04
CA TRP A 92 8.85 9.46 -6.21
C TRP A 92 10.03 8.52 -5.99
N VAL A 93 10.21 8.07 -4.76
CA VAL A 93 11.12 6.98 -4.40
C VAL A 93 10.34 5.89 -3.68
N ALA A 94 10.77 4.64 -3.87
CA ALA A 94 10.19 3.53 -3.15
C ALA A 94 10.33 3.73 -1.63
N GLY A 95 9.29 3.33 -0.89
CA GLY A 95 9.37 3.24 0.56
C GLY A 95 9.06 1.83 1.06
N THR A 96 9.33 1.65 2.34
CA THR A 96 9.26 0.40 3.08
C THR A 96 7.85 0.25 3.68
N PRO A 97 7.03 -0.73 3.25
CA PRO A 97 5.66 -0.93 3.74
C PRO A 97 5.56 -1.07 5.27
N GLU A 98 6.63 -1.55 5.92
CA GLU A 98 6.68 -1.83 7.36
C GLU A 98 6.44 -0.59 8.23
N LYS A 99 6.72 0.61 7.71
CA LYS A 99 6.57 1.88 8.44
C LYS A 99 5.14 2.41 8.51
N ILE A 100 4.22 1.85 7.73
CA ILE A 100 2.86 2.40 7.58
C ILE A 100 1.85 1.67 8.47
N VAL A 101 2.11 0.40 8.81
CA VAL A 101 1.17 -0.44 9.59
C VAL A 101 1.40 -0.34 11.11
N THR A 102 2.54 0.22 11.56
CA THR A 102 2.97 0.20 12.97
C THR A 102 2.43 1.36 13.84
N GLN A 103 1.61 2.26 13.31
CA GLN A 103 0.99 3.31 14.12
C GLN A 103 -0.40 2.85 14.61
N ASN A 104 -0.41 2.12 15.72
CA ASN A 104 -1.59 1.95 16.59
C ASN A 104 -1.21 2.46 17.99
#